data_AF-A0A2V8WBZ4-F1
#
_entry.id   AF-A0A2V8WBZ4-F1
#
_cell.length_a   1.000
_cell.length_b   1.000
_cell.length_c   1.000
_cell.angle_alpha   90.00
_cell.angle_beta   90.00
_cell.angle_gamma   90.00
#
_symmetry.space_group_name_H-M   'P 1'
#
loop_
_entity.id
_entity.type
_entity.pdbx_description
1 polymer ?
#
loop_
_entity_poly.entity_id
_entity_poly.type
_entity_poly.pdbx_seq_one_letter_code
_entity_poly.pdbx_strand_id
1 'polypeptide(L)'
;MAMKVSDSQWHKQLSEIERDLSGKSSIYWLWPFKNYSTFCPYLVGSYEDVSGELTKYLRAGFTNYILDIPAEERDLQSVGVVFQWAAEKARIKVSAAKT
;
A
#
# COMPACT_ATOMS: atom_id res chain seq x y z
N MET A 1 9.34 8.41 28.91
CA MET A 1 9.45 9.51 27.92
C MET A 1 9.32 8.87 26.55
N ALA A 2 8.41 9.21 25.65
CA ALA A 2 7.56 10.38 25.52
C ALA A 2 6.11 9.96 25.23
N MET A 3 5.20 10.31 26.16
CA MET A 3 3.76 10.36 25.91
C MET A 3 3.46 11.70 25.27
N LYS A 4 3.58 11.80 23.94
CA LYS A 4 3.01 12.88 23.12
C LYS A 4 3.25 12.55 21.65
N VAL A 5 2.53 11.55 21.14
CA VAL A 5 2.32 11.46 19.70
C VAL A 5 0.85 11.79 19.52
N SER A 6 0.59 12.91 18.85
CA SER A 6 -0.72 13.38 18.44
C SER A 6 -1.65 12.19 18.18
N ASP A 7 -2.82 12.18 18.81
CA ASP A 7 -3.99 11.33 18.53
C ASP A 7 -4.43 11.56 17.08
N SER A 8 -3.57 11.16 16.16
CA SER A 8 -3.71 11.46 14.75
C SER A 8 -4.86 10.59 14.31
N GLN A 9 -5.97 11.20 13.87
CA GLN A 9 -7.22 10.49 13.59
C GLN A 9 -7.01 9.28 12.66
N TRP A 10 -5.98 9.33 11.81
CA TRP A 10 -5.55 8.23 10.95
C TRP A 10 -5.09 6.98 11.73
N HIS A 11 -4.42 7.10 12.87
CA HIS A 11 -4.05 5.96 13.73
C HIS A 11 -5.30 5.26 14.28
N LYS A 12 -6.29 6.04 14.75
CA LYS A 12 -7.57 5.50 15.25
C LYS A 12 -8.33 4.77 14.14
N GLN A 13 -8.41 5.38 12.95
CA GLN A 13 -9.04 4.78 11.78
C GLN A 13 -8.36 3.46 11.35
N LEU A 14 -7.02 3.41 11.36
CA LEU A 14 -6.30 2.17 11.05
C LEU A 14 -6.52 1.07 12.09
N SER A 15 -6.59 1.41 13.38
CA SER A 15 -6.95 0.46 14.44
C SER A 15 -8.39 -0.05 14.32
N GLU A 16 -9.33 0.78 13.85
CA GLU A 16 -10.70 0.34 13.59
C GLU A 16 -10.79 -0.60 12.38
N ILE A 17 -10.10 -0.27 11.28
CA ILE A 17 -10.00 -1.15 10.11
C ILE A 17 -9.39 -2.49 10.51
N GLU A 18 -8.35 -2.50 11.36
CA GLU A 18 -7.72 -3.72 11.85
C GLU A 18 -8.71 -4.65 12.57
N ARG A 19 -9.53 -4.09 13.47
CA ARG A 19 -10.55 -4.83 14.20
C ARG A 19 -11.60 -5.42 13.24
N ASP A 20 -11.97 -4.68 12.20
CA ASP A 20 -12.95 -5.15 11.21
C ASP A 20 -12.38 -6.22 10.26
N LEU A 21 -11.05 -6.25 10.11
CA LEU A 21 -10.33 -7.23 9.28
C LEU A 21 -9.98 -8.52 10.03
N SER A 22 -10.18 -8.61 11.35
CA SER A 22 -9.82 -9.80 12.14
C SER A 22 -10.60 -11.04 11.67
N GLY A 23 -9.94 -11.87 10.84
CA GLY A 23 -10.50 -13.11 10.29
C GLY A 23 -10.79 -13.10 8.79
N LYS A 24 -10.61 -11.97 8.08
CA LYS A 24 -10.72 -11.91 6.61
C LYS A 24 -9.34 -11.68 6.01
N SER A 25 -8.97 -12.44 4.98
CA SER A 25 -7.79 -12.15 4.19
C SER A 25 -7.98 -10.75 3.57
N SER A 26 -7.22 -9.79 4.07
CA SER A 26 -7.20 -8.42 3.57
C SER A 26 -5.85 -8.18 2.93
N ILE A 27 -5.89 -7.51 1.78
CA ILE A 27 -4.69 -7.01 1.11
C ILE A 27 -3.89 -6.04 1.98
N TYR A 28 -4.52 -5.38 2.97
CA TYR A 28 -3.83 -4.49 3.89
C TYR A 28 -3.18 -5.30 5.00
N TRP A 29 -1.87 -5.51 4.87
CA TRP A 29 -1.06 -6.16 5.88
C TRP A 29 -0.64 -5.14 6.95
N LEU A 30 -1.32 -5.21 8.09
CA LEU A 30 -1.14 -4.30 9.22
C LEU A 30 -0.19 -4.87 10.30
N TRP A 31 0.47 -6.00 10.05
CA TRP A 31 1.37 -6.61 11.03
C TRP A 31 2.54 -5.69 11.40
N PRO A 32 3.22 -5.00 10.45
CA PRO A 32 4.30 -4.09 10.80
C PRO A 32 3.82 -2.94 11.68
N PHE A 33 2.66 -2.37 11.39
CA PHE A 33 2.02 -1.35 12.23
C PHE A 33 1.76 -1.82 13.67
N LYS A 34 1.45 -3.11 13.86
CA LYS A 34 1.20 -3.69 15.19
C LYS A 34 2.47 -3.90 16.02
N ASN A 35 3.57 -4.24 15.37
CA ASN A 35 4.76 -4.81 16.04
C ASN A 35 6.00 -3.94 15.91
N TYR A 36 5.97 -2.96 14.99
CA TYR A 36 7.02 -2.00 14.75
C TYR A 36 6.43 -0.59 14.72
N SER A 37 7.24 0.43 14.99
CA SER A 37 6.84 1.83 14.83
C SER A 37 6.76 2.26 13.36
N THR A 38 6.33 1.36 12.46
CA THR A 38 6.13 1.65 11.04
C THR A 38 4.71 2.19 10.85
N PHE A 39 4.65 3.46 10.48
CA PHE A 39 3.42 4.26 10.42
C PHE A 39 2.69 4.15 9.07
N CYS A 40 2.85 3.03 8.35
CA CYS A 40 2.24 2.80 7.04
C CYS A 40 1.69 1.37 6.89
N PRO A 41 0.50 1.20 6.27
CA PRO A 41 0.00 -0.12 5.91
C PRO A 41 0.65 -0.61 4.61
N TYR A 42 0.90 -1.92 4.52
CA TYR A 42 1.45 -2.56 3.33
C TYR A 42 0.34 -3.23 2.52
N LEU A 43 0.49 -3.27 1.20
CA LEU A 43 -0.35 -4.08 0.32
C LEU A 43 0.35 -5.42 0.06
N VAL A 44 -0.22 -6.52 0.58
CA VAL A 44 0.33 -7.87 0.44
C VAL A 44 -0.77 -8.80 -0.06
N GLY A 45 -0.53 -9.44 -1.19
CA GLY A 45 -1.50 -10.31 -1.85
C GLY A 45 -1.00 -10.77 -3.22
N SER A 46 -1.89 -11.32 -4.03
CA SER A 46 -1.57 -11.65 -5.43
C SER A 46 -1.37 -10.37 -6.26
N TYR A 47 -0.74 -10.48 -7.44
CA TYR A 47 -0.64 -9.36 -8.36
C TYR A 47 -2.01 -8.83 -8.79
N GLU A 48 -3.01 -9.71 -8.89
CA GLU A 48 -4.38 -9.32 -9.22
C GLU A 48 -5.01 -8.45 -8.11
N ASP A 49 -4.88 -8.89 -6.86
CA ASP A 49 -5.45 -8.19 -5.70
C ASP A 49 -4.80 -6.83 -5.50
N VAL A 50 -3.45 -6.80 -5.51
CA VAL A 50 -2.68 -5.56 -5.27
C VAL A 50 -2.91 -4.57 -6.41
N SER A 51 -2.90 -5.02 -7.67
CA SER A 51 -3.22 -4.12 -8.80
C SER A 51 -4.67 -3.61 -8.74
N GLY A 52 -5.60 -4.42 -8.24
CA GLY A 52 -6.98 -4.02 -8.01
C GLY A 52 -7.10 -2.86 -7.02
N GLU A 53 -6.36 -2.91 -5.91
CA GLU A 53 -6.36 -1.82 -4.93
C GLU A 53 -5.65 -0.57 -5.46
N LEU A 54 -4.48 -0.73 -6.08
CA LEU A 54 -3.75 0.37 -6.69
C LEU A 54 -4.59 1.11 -7.74
N THR A 55 -5.43 0.40 -8.48
CA THR A 55 -6.37 1.00 -9.45
C THR A 55 -7.28 2.04 -8.80
N LYS A 56 -7.73 1.81 -7.54
CA LYS A 56 -8.59 2.75 -6.82
C LYS A 56 -7.85 4.05 -6.52
N TYR A 57 -6.61 3.95 -6.03
CA TYR A 57 -5.75 5.10 -5.76
C TYR A 57 -5.44 5.89 -7.04
N LEU A 58 -5.10 5.18 -8.12
CA LEU A 58 -4.85 5.81 -9.41
C LEU A 58 -6.07 6.59 -9.91
N ARG A 59 -7.27 6.01 -9.82
CA ARG A 59 -8.52 6.70 -10.19
C ARG A 59 -8.86 7.89 -9.29
N ALA A 60 -8.44 7.84 -8.03
CA ALA A 60 -8.57 8.95 -7.09
C ALA A 60 -7.53 10.07 -7.33
N GLY A 61 -6.61 9.90 -8.29
CA GLY A 61 -5.64 10.93 -8.68
C GLY A 61 -4.32 10.88 -7.91
N PHE A 62 -4.05 9.81 -7.16
CA PHE A 62 -2.75 9.63 -6.53
C PHE A 62 -1.70 9.28 -7.60
N THR A 63 -0.58 10.01 -7.59
CA THR A 63 0.49 9.86 -8.61
C THR A 63 1.84 9.47 -8.04
N ASN A 64 2.03 9.61 -6.73
CA ASN A 64 3.30 9.35 -6.06
C ASN A 64 3.13 8.26 -5.02
N TYR A 65 4.01 7.25 -5.05
CA TYR A 65 3.98 6.07 -4.19
C TYR A 65 5.36 5.86 -3.58
N ILE A 66 5.38 5.37 -2.34
CA ILE A 66 6.62 5.00 -1.65
C ILE A 66 6.71 3.48 -1.67
N LEU A 67 7.83 2.96 -2.17
CA LEU A 67 8.18 1.56 -2.07
C LEU A 67 9.03 1.38 -0.83
N ASP A 68 8.62 0.45 0.04
CA ASP A 68 9.42 0.12 1.21
C ASP A 68 10.49 -0.90 0.82
N ILE A 69 11.73 -0.53 1.12
CA ILE A 69 13.01 -1.22 0.92
C ILE A 69 12.89 -2.56 0.16
N PRO A 70 13.00 -2.57 -1.19
CA PRO A 70 13.09 -3.81 -1.94
C PRO A 70 14.35 -4.57 -1.53
N ALA A 71 14.23 -5.86 -1.23
CA ALA A 71 15.35 -6.69 -0.80
C ALA A 71 16.18 -7.18 -1.99
N GLU A 72 15.54 -7.36 -3.16
CA GLU A 72 16.19 -7.80 -4.38
C GLU A 72 15.55 -7.23 -5.66
N GLU A 73 16.23 -7.40 -6.80
CA GLU A 73 15.76 -6.92 -8.12
C GLU A 73 14.38 -7.48 -8.49
N ARG A 74 14.07 -8.72 -8.09
CA ARG A 74 12.77 -9.35 -8.31
C ARG A 74 11.62 -8.59 -7.63
N ASP A 75 11.88 -7.92 -6.51
CA ASP A 75 10.88 -7.10 -5.83
C ASP A 75 10.52 -5.89 -6.68
N LEU A 76 11.51 -5.22 -7.26
CA LEU A 76 11.31 -4.11 -8.19
C LEU A 76 10.52 -4.53 -9.44
N GLN A 77 10.83 -5.70 -9.99
CA GLN A 77 10.09 -6.26 -11.13
C GLN A 77 8.63 -6.54 -10.76
N SER A 78 8.40 -7.17 -9.61
CA SER A 78 7.05 -7.47 -9.11
C SER A 78 6.23 -6.20 -8.92
N VAL A 79 6.85 -5.16 -8.35
CA VAL A 79 6.24 -3.82 -8.22
C VAL A 79 5.88 -3.23 -9.59
N GLY A 80 6.80 -3.30 -10.55
CA GLY A 80 6.55 -2.82 -11.91
C GLY A 80 5.33 -3.50 -12.56
N VAL A 81 5.22 -4.81 -12.43
CA VAL A 81 4.09 -5.61 -12.95
C VAL A 81 2.76 -5.14 -12.35
N VAL A 82 2.67 -5.00 -11.02
CA VAL A 82 1.40 -4.60 -10.39
C VAL A 82 0.98 -3.18 -10.74
N PHE A 83 1.93 -2.24 -10.87
CA PHE A 83 1.63 -0.88 -11.32
C PHE A 83 1.21 -0.82 -12.79
N GLN A 84 1.83 -1.61 -13.66
CA GLN A 84 1.41 -1.72 -15.05
C GLN A 84 -0.03 -2.23 -15.14
N TRP A 85 -0.36 -3.33 -14.46
CA TRP A 85 -1.72 -3.89 -14.44
C TRP A 85 -2.73 -2.90 -13.86
N ALA A 86 -2.37 -2.18 -12.80
CA ALA A 86 -3.23 -1.17 -12.19
C ALA A 86 -3.50 -0.01 -13.15
N ALA A 87 -2.49 0.47 -13.88
CA ALA A 87 -2.64 1.55 -14.85
C ALA A 87 -3.49 1.14 -16.06
N GLU A 88 -3.31 -0.08 -16.56
CA GLU A 88 -4.16 -0.67 -17.61
C GLU A 88 -5.62 -0.75 -17.14
N LYS A 89 -5.87 -1.26 -15.93
CA LYS A 89 -7.22 -1.30 -15.29
C LYS A 89 -7.80 0.10 -15.06
N ALA A 90 -6.96 1.08 -14.76
CA ALA A 90 -7.35 2.48 -14.57
C ALA A 90 -7.55 3.24 -15.89
N ARG A 91 -7.08 2.68 -17.03
CA ARG A 91 -7.02 3.35 -18.34
C ARG A 91 -6.17 4.63 -18.31
N ILE A 92 -5.08 4.61 -17.54
CA ILE A 92 -4.13 5.71 -17.42
C ILE A 92 -2.87 5.36 -18.20
N LYS A 93 -2.33 6.31 -18.97
CA LYS A 93 -1.04 6.12 -19.62
C LYS A 93 0.06 6.23 -18.57
N VAL A 94 0.83 5.16 -18.39
CA VAL A 94 2.09 5.22 -17.64
C VAL A 94 3.13 5.88 -18.54
N SER A 95 3.67 7.01 -18.11
CA SER A 95 4.89 7.55 -18.73
C SER A 95 6.08 6.87 -18.10
N ALA A 96 7.04 6.43 -18.90
CA ALA A 96 8.36 6.10 -18.37
C ALA A 96 8.92 7.37 -17.69
N ALA A 97 9.44 7.21 -16.47
CA ALA A 97 10.22 8.27 -15.83
C ALA A 97 11.43 8.53 -16.74
N LYS A 98 11.61 9.79 -17.16
CA LYS A 98 12.85 10.19 -17.84
C LYS A 98 13.95 10.18 -16.78
N THR A 99 14.88 9.25 -16.93
CA THR A 99 16.12 9.18 -16.15
C THR A 99 17.06 10.31 -16.53
#